data_AF-A0A3P5YGN4-F1
#
_entry.id   AF-A0A3P5YGN4-F1
#
_cell.length_a   1.000
_cell.length_b   1.000
_cell.length_c   1.000
_cell.angle_alpha   90.00
_cell.angle_beta   90.00
_cell.angle_gamma   90.00
#
_symmetry.space_group_name_H-M   'P 1'
#
loop_
_entity.id
_entity.type
_entity.pdbx_description
1 polymer ?
#
loop_
_entity_poly.entity_id
_entity_poly.type
_entity_poly.pdbx_seq_one_letter_code
_entity_poly.pdbx_strand_id
1 'polypeptide(L)' 'MWIANLNRLPTRARIASWGLQINTACCLCSAFEETRDHLLLSCAYSMEVW' A
#
# COMPACT_ATOMS: atom_id res chain seq x y z
N MET A 1 -14.90 3.70 2.25
CA MET A 1 -14.19 2.48 1.78
C MET A 1 -14.44 2.15 0.29
N TRP A 2 -14.71 3.12 -0.60
CA TRP A 2 -15.01 2.82 -2.02
C TRP A 2 -13.75 2.78 -2.91
N ILE A 3 -12.82 3.72 -2.73
CA ILE A 3 -11.59 3.84 -3.53
C ILE A 3 -10.67 2.62 -3.35
N ALA A 4 -10.54 2.13 -2.11
CA ALA A 4 -9.83 0.90 -1.78
C ALA A 4 -10.45 -0.33 -2.47
N ASN A 5 -11.79 -0.43 -2.45
CA ASN A 5 -12.51 -1.59 -2.96
C ASN A 5 -12.44 -1.68 -4.49
N LEU A 6 -12.34 -0.54 -5.19
CA LEU A 6 -12.12 -0.50 -6.64
C LEU A 6 -10.66 -0.71 -7.06
N ASN A 7 -9.75 -1.04 -6.12
CA ASN A 7 -8.31 -1.10 -6.37
C ASN A 7 -7.74 0.20 -6.99
N ARG A 8 -8.39 1.34 -6.74
CA ARG A 8 -7.99 2.64 -7.31
C ARG A 8 -7.01 3.40 -6.41
N LEU A 9 -6.51 2.76 -5.36
CA LEU A 9 -5.47 3.36 -4.53
C LEU A 9 -4.15 3.42 -5.30
N PRO A 10 -3.48 4.58 -5.33
CA PRO A 10 -2.14 4.70 -5.88
C PRO A 10 -1.15 4.09 -4.90
N THR A 11 -1.11 2.77 -4.79
CA THR A 11 -0.11 2.09 -3.98
C THR A 11 1.23 2.04 -4.72
N ARG A 12 2.34 2.07 -4.00
CA ARG A 12 3.68 1.99 -4.62
C ARG A 12 3.86 0.72 -5.44
N ALA A 13 3.33 -0.42 -5.00
CA ALA A 13 3.36 -1.66 -5.79
C ALA A 13 2.65 -1.50 -7.14
N ARG A 14 1.53 -0.78 -7.18
CA ARG A 14 0.77 -0.53 -8.41
C ARG A 14 1.45 0.48 -9.33
N ILE A 15 2.13 1.48 -8.77
CA ILE A 15 2.90 2.45 -9.55
C ILE A 15 4.15 1.78 -10.13
N ALA A 16 4.80 0.89 -9.36
CA ALA A 16 5.95 0.12 -9.83
C ALA A 16 5.59 -0.85 -10.98
N SER A 17 4.38 -1.43 -10.97
CA SER A 17 3.93 -2.29 -12.07
C SER A 17 3.77 -1.56 -13.41
N TRP A 18 3.75 -0.23 -13.42
CA TRP A 18 3.77 0.59 -14.64
C TRP A 18 5.19 0.81 -15.18
N GLY A 19 6.20 0.15 -14.63
CA GLY A 19 7.60 0.23 -15.07
C GLY A 19 8.42 1.31 -14.36
N LEU A 20 7.85 2.00 -13.37
CA LEU A 20 8.60 2.93 -12.54
C LEU A 20 9.49 2.18 -11.55
N GLN A 21 10.79 2.47 -11.58
CA GLN A 21 11.78 1.96 -10.63
C GLN A 21 11.69 2.75 -9.31
N ILE A 22 10.61 2.52 -8.55
CA ILE A 22 10.41 3.12 -7.22
C ILE A 22 10.54 2.06 -6.14
N ASN A 23 10.90 2.48 -4.93
CA ASN A 23 10.88 1.60 -3.78
C ASN A 23 9.42 1.21 -3.47
N THR A 24 9.11 -0.08 -3.59
CA THR A 24 7.76 -0.60 -3.32
C THR A 24 7.47 -0.76 -1.84
N ALA A 25 8.44 -0.51 -0.95
CA ALA A 25 8.22 -0.56 0.49
C ALA A 25 7.13 0.42 0.96
N CYS A 26 6.31 -0.06 1.89
CA CYS A 26 5.24 0.65 2.57
C CYS A 26 5.74 1.96 3.18
N CYS A 27 5.07 3.07 2.86
CA CYS A 27 5.44 4.38 3.41
C CYS A 27 5.32 4.50 4.94
N LEU A 28 4.57 3.61 5.59
CA LEU A 28 4.35 3.63 7.03
C LEU A 28 5.37 2.76 7.76
N CYS A 29 5.43 1.46 7.42
CA CYS A 29 6.26 0.50 8.14
C CYS A 29 7.64 0.28 7.52
N SER A 30 7.85 0.65 6.25
CA SER A 30 9.07 0.42 5.47
C SER A 30 9.61 -1.03 5.47
N ALA A 31 8.81 -1.99 5.96
CA ALA A 31 9.23 -3.38 6.17
C ALA A 31 8.66 -4.34 5.11
N PHE A 32 7.48 -4.02 4.57
CA PHE A 32 6.78 -4.83 3.56
C PHE A 32 6.41 -3.99 2.36
N GLU A 33 6.07 -4.65 1.26
CA GLU A 33 5.57 -3.98 0.06
C GLU A 33 4.23 -3.28 0.32
N GLU A 34 4.09 -2.07 -0.22
CA GLU A 34 2.87 -1.28 -0.17
C GLU A 34 1.82 -1.85 -1.13
N THR A 35 1.11 -2.86 -0.65
CA THR A 35 -0.10 -3.38 -1.29
C THR A 35 -1.33 -2.84 -0.58
N ARG A 36 -2.49 -2.88 -1.24
CA ARG A 36 -3.77 -2.49 -0.61
C ARG A 36 -4.02 -3.28 0.67
N ASP A 37 -3.82 -4.60 0.59
CA ASP A 37 -4.10 -5.49 1.71
C ASP A 37 -3.09 -5.23 2.85
N HIS A 38 -1.81 -5.02 2.54
CA HIS A 38 -0.86 -4.61 3.56
C HIS A 38 -1.24 -3.27 4.19
N LEU A 39 -1.50 -2.23 3.39
CA LEU A 39 -1.81 -0.89 3.87
C LEU A 39 -3.05 -0.87 4.78
N LEU A 40 -4.08 -1.66 4.48
CA LEU A 40 -5.36 -1.61 5.20
C LEU A 40 -5.54 -2.69 6.26
N LEU A 41 -4.91 -3.86 6.10
CA LEU A 41 -5.19 -5.05 6.92
C LEU A 41 -3.98 -5.60 7.68
N SER A 42 -2.75 -5.29 7.27
CA SER A 42 -1.55 -5.93 7.86
C SER A 42 -0.47 -4.94 8.33
N CYS A 43 -0.61 -3.65 8.02
CA CYS A 43 0.32 -2.63 8.45
C CYS A 43 0.11 -2.31 9.93
N ALA A 44 1.14 -2.47 10.76
CA ALA A 44 1.09 -2.20 12.20
C ALA A 44 0.54 -0.79 12.50
N TYR A 45 1.00 0.22 11.76
CA TYR A 45 0.54 1.60 11.91
C TYR A 45 -0.92 1.80 11.50
N SER A 46 -1.36 1.14 10.42
CA SER A 46 -2.77 1.27 10.01
C SER A 46 -3.70 0.55 10.97
N MET A 47 -3.27 -0.53 11.61
CA MET A 47 -4.05 -1.24 12.62
C MET A 47 -4.24 -0.44 13.90
N GLU A 48 -3.34 0.50 14.21
CA GLU A 48 -3.49 1.39 15.37
C GLU A 48 -4.44 2.57 15.13
N VAL A 49 -4.66 2.95 13.86
CA VAL A 49 -5.47 4.13 13.48
C VAL A 49 -6.93 3.78 13.20
N TRP A 50 -7.24 2.53 12.88
CA TRP A 50 -8.60 2.02 12.67
C TRP A 50 -9.28 1.64 13.99
#